data_AF-A0A1I7BGM4-F1
#
_entry.id   AF-A0A1I7BGM4-F1
#
_cell.length_a   1.000
_cell.length_b   1.000
_cell.length_c   1.000
_cell.angle_alpha   90.00
_cell.angle_beta   90.00
_cell.angle_gamma   90.00
#
_symmetry.space_group_name_H-M   'P 1'
#
loop_
_entity.id
_entity.type
_entity.pdbx_description
1 polymer ?
#
loop_
_entity_poly.entity_id
_entity_poly.type
_entity_poly.pdbx_seq_one_letter_code
_entity_poly.pdbx_strand_id
1 'polypeptide(L)'
;MRTARLDAGLSLSRMAELTHFSKPYLGQVETGARTATMDVVDAYERVLGAGMWRKEITHPGLARIKGEQRLSALVQSIRSGSPDVFSKRPTAHATDVAVGTRMDPDGIRQFRQWMTEGETATLRTNSLSVLAKLPGRDNAELVVQVLEEDPKVRRLCLASDISRLTQVDWKTALRVADDLPSHPDPRKLARKAAKEAVDPKDTESRWCGSYMLRHLAPVVGR
;
A
#
# COMPACT_ATOMS: atom_id res chain seq x y z
N MET A 1 -12.66 -9.42 -1.89
CA MET A 1 -12.66 -10.58 -0.96
C MET A 1 -12.76 -11.89 -1.73
N ARG A 2 -13.79 -12.10 -2.57
CA ARG A 2 -13.90 -13.29 -3.43
C ARG A 2 -12.66 -13.54 -4.30
N THR A 3 -12.22 -12.54 -5.06
CA THR A 3 -11.03 -12.65 -5.94
C THR A 3 -9.80 -13.03 -5.14
N ALA A 4 -9.47 -12.27 -4.09
CA ALA A 4 -8.37 -12.58 -3.17
C ALA A 4 -8.40 -14.01 -2.61
N ARG A 5 -9.58 -14.54 -2.26
CA ARG A 5 -9.72 -15.93 -1.79
C ARG A 5 -9.42 -16.93 -2.91
N LEU A 6 -9.91 -16.67 -4.13
CA LEU A 6 -9.67 -17.54 -5.29
C LEU A 6 -8.20 -17.51 -5.73
N ASP A 7 -7.55 -16.34 -5.70
CA ASP A 7 -6.13 -16.18 -6.01
C ASP A 7 -5.24 -16.92 -5.00
N ALA A 8 -5.70 -17.03 -3.74
CA ALA A 8 -5.07 -17.85 -2.72
C ALA A 8 -5.39 -19.37 -2.85
N GLY A 9 -6.14 -19.77 -3.88
CA GLY A 9 -6.52 -21.18 -4.10
C GLY A 9 -7.51 -21.74 -3.08
N LEU A 10 -8.19 -20.89 -2.29
CA LEU A 10 -9.08 -21.33 -1.22
C LEU A 10 -10.53 -21.45 -1.68
N SER A 11 -11.18 -22.57 -1.34
CA SER A 11 -12.64 -22.69 -1.49
C SER A 11 -13.37 -21.84 -0.45
N LEU A 12 -14.64 -21.48 -0.71
CA LEU A 12 -15.46 -20.73 0.26
C LEU A 12 -15.72 -21.55 1.54
N SER A 13 -15.87 -22.88 1.42
CA SER A 13 -15.97 -23.77 2.59
C SER A 13 -14.71 -23.72 3.44
N ARG A 14 -13.53 -23.83 2.81
CA ARG A 14 -12.25 -23.77 3.52
C ARG A 14 -12.03 -22.41 4.18
N MET A 15 -12.46 -21.34 3.53
CA MET A 15 -12.40 -20.00 4.11
C MET A 15 -13.31 -19.85 5.33
N ALA A 16 -14.52 -20.41 5.28
CA ALA A 16 -15.44 -20.43 6.42
C ALA A 16 -14.83 -21.13 7.64
N GLU A 17 -14.18 -22.28 7.43
CA GLU A 17 -13.45 -23.00 8.49
C GLU A 17 -12.32 -22.15 9.10
N LEU A 18 -11.48 -21.53 8.26
CA LEU A 18 -10.31 -20.77 8.69
C LEU A 18 -10.65 -19.43 9.35
N THR A 19 -11.81 -18.86 9.03
CA THR A 19 -12.27 -17.59 9.59
C THR A 19 -13.26 -17.76 10.74
N HIS A 20 -13.80 -18.97 10.94
CA HIS A 20 -14.88 -19.30 11.87
C HIS A 20 -16.20 -18.57 11.60
N PHE A 21 -16.40 -18.06 10.39
CA PHE A 21 -17.69 -17.54 9.92
C PHE A 21 -18.45 -18.61 9.16
N SER A 22 -19.78 -18.52 9.15
CA SER A 22 -20.59 -19.46 8.37
C SER A 22 -20.40 -19.23 6.86
N LYS A 23 -20.31 -20.33 6.10
CA LYS A 23 -20.20 -20.29 4.63
C LYS A 23 -21.31 -19.45 3.97
N PRO A 24 -22.60 -19.54 4.37
CA PRO A 24 -23.65 -18.70 3.80
C PRO A 24 -23.43 -17.21 4.04
N TYR A 25 -22.98 -16.83 5.25
CA TYR A 25 -22.71 -15.44 5.59
C TYR A 25 -21.55 -14.88 4.76
N LEU A 26 -20.45 -15.62 4.64
CA LEU A 26 -19.33 -15.23 3.77
C LEU A 26 -19.74 -15.14 2.30
N GLY A 27 -20.62 -16.04 1.84
CA GLY A 27 -21.19 -16.00 0.49
C GLY A 27 -21.93 -14.69 0.23
N GLN A 28 -22.79 -14.25 1.16
CA GLN A 28 -23.51 -12.97 1.05
C GLN A 28 -22.58 -11.76 1.07
N VAL A 29 -21.50 -11.82 1.86
CA VAL A 29 -20.49 -10.75 1.89
C VAL A 29 -19.70 -10.69 0.56
N GLU A 30 -19.28 -11.85 0.04
CA GLU A 30 -18.49 -11.93 -1.20
C GLU A 30 -19.27 -11.56 -2.46
N THR A 31 -20.59 -11.70 -2.45
CA THR A 31 -21.47 -11.26 -3.56
C THR A 31 -21.98 -9.83 -3.39
N GLY A 32 -21.67 -9.17 -2.27
CA GLY A 32 -22.13 -7.81 -1.97
C GLY A 32 -23.58 -7.72 -1.46
N ALA A 33 -24.25 -8.85 -1.23
CA ALA A 33 -25.58 -8.89 -0.61
C ALA A 33 -25.56 -8.44 0.86
N ARG A 34 -24.41 -8.52 1.53
CA ARG A 34 -24.16 -7.91 2.84
C ARG A 34 -22.86 -7.11 2.82
N THR A 35 -22.86 -5.97 3.52
CA THR A 35 -21.65 -5.18 3.72
C THR A 35 -20.65 -5.94 4.59
N ALA A 36 -19.39 -5.98 4.17
CA ALA A 36 -18.32 -6.58 4.97
C ALA A 36 -18.10 -5.77 6.26
N THR A 37 -18.28 -6.41 7.42
CA THR A 37 -17.92 -5.82 8.71
C THR A 37 -16.40 -5.82 8.88
N MET A 38 -15.88 -5.05 9.83
CA MET A 38 -14.44 -5.02 10.09
C MET A 38 -13.89 -6.36 10.59
N ASP A 39 -14.70 -7.12 11.35
CA ASP A 39 -14.30 -8.45 11.82
C ASP A 39 -14.13 -9.46 10.67
N VAL A 40 -15.02 -9.40 9.67
CA VAL A 40 -14.93 -10.25 8.47
C VAL A 40 -13.70 -9.89 7.64
N VAL A 41 -13.40 -8.59 7.51
CA VAL A 41 -12.18 -8.11 6.86
C VAL A 41 -10.95 -8.59 7.63
N ASP A 42 -10.88 -8.40 8.94
CA ASP A 42 -9.74 -8.82 9.76
C ASP A 42 -9.53 -10.34 9.73
N ALA A 43 -10.60 -11.13 9.72
CA ALA A 43 -10.51 -12.59 9.58
C ALA A 43 -10.01 -13.01 8.20
N TYR A 44 -10.49 -12.37 7.12
CA TYR A 44 -9.98 -12.62 5.78
C TYR A 44 -8.50 -12.23 5.66
N GLU A 45 -8.08 -11.12 6.25
CA GLU A 45 -6.68 -10.70 6.24
C GLU A 45 -5.80 -11.65 7.05
N ARG A 46 -6.31 -12.23 8.14
CA ARG A 46 -5.57 -13.23 8.92
C ARG A 46 -5.30 -14.49 8.10
N VAL A 47 -6.26 -14.91 7.28
CA VAL A 47 -6.15 -16.14 6.48
C VAL A 47 -5.41 -15.91 5.16
N LEU A 48 -5.67 -14.80 4.48
CA LEU A 48 -5.12 -14.52 3.15
C LEU A 48 -3.81 -13.72 3.20
N GLY A 49 -3.50 -13.08 4.33
CA GLY A 49 -2.31 -12.24 4.48
C GLY A 49 -2.19 -11.19 3.38
N ALA A 50 -1.01 -11.11 2.75
CA ALA A 50 -0.70 -10.23 1.64
C ALA A 50 -1.53 -10.52 0.36
N GLY A 51 -2.26 -11.65 0.30
CA GLY A 51 -3.17 -11.97 -0.81
C GLY A 51 -4.53 -11.28 -0.73
N MET A 52 -4.83 -10.58 0.37
CA MET A 52 -6.12 -9.90 0.54
C MET A 52 -6.16 -8.57 -0.22
N TRP A 53 -7.28 -8.27 -0.88
CA TRP A 53 -7.55 -6.94 -1.41
C TRP A 53 -7.53 -5.93 -0.26
N ARG A 54 -6.49 -5.10 -0.21
CA ARG A 54 -6.34 -4.04 0.79
C ARG A 54 -7.07 -2.79 0.31
N LYS A 55 -7.74 -2.10 1.23
CA LYS A 55 -8.36 -0.80 0.91
C LYS A 55 -7.27 0.20 0.53
N GLU A 56 -7.57 1.07 -0.41
CA GLU A 56 -6.70 2.21 -0.74
C GLU A 56 -6.63 3.20 0.44
N ILE A 57 -5.68 4.13 0.37
CA ILE A 57 -5.59 5.25 1.31
C ILE A 57 -6.84 6.14 1.23
N THR A 58 -7.15 6.83 2.33
CA THR A 58 -8.30 7.72 2.45
C THR A 58 -8.09 9.11 1.82
N HIS A 59 -7.01 9.28 1.05
CA HIS A 59 -6.66 10.56 0.42
C HIS A 59 -7.74 11.00 -0.61
N PRO A 60 -8.30 12.21 -0.50
CA PRO A 60 -9.42 12.65 -1.34
C PRO A 60 -9.04 12.79 -2.82
N GLY A 61 -7.78 13.18 -3.10
CA GLY A 61 -7.25 13.34 -4.46
C GLY A 61 -6.62 12.09 -5.08
N LEU A 62 -6.84 10.88 -4.52
CA LEU A 62 -6.17 9.67 -5.00
C LEU A 62 -6.48 9.36 -6.47
N ALA A 63 -5.44 9.37 -7.31
CA ALA A 63 -5.55 9.02 -8.72
C ALA A 63 -5.75 7.51 -8.92
N ARG A 64 -6.71 7.17 -9.77
CA ARG A 64 -6.94 5.80 -10.24
C ARG A 64 -6.98 5.79 -11.76
N ILE A 65 -6.12 5.00 -12.37
CA ILE A 65 -6.15 4.78 -13.82
C ILE A 65 -7.06 3.58 -14.09
N LYS A 66 -8.06 3.79 -14.96
CA LYS A 66 -9.03 2.78 -15.36
C LYS A 66 -9.04 2.64 -16.88
N GLY A 67 -8.99 1.40 -17.35
CA GLY A 67 -9.05 1.05 -18.77
C GLY A 67 -7.68 1.02 -19.44
N GLU A 68 -7.51 0.07 -20.36
CA GLU A 68 -6.23 -0.20 -21.02
C GLU A 68 -5.71 0.99 -21.84
N GLN A 69 -6.60 1.69 -22.56
CA GLN A 69 -6.20 2.85 -23.38
C GLN A 69 -5.54 3.96 -22.55
N ARG A 70 -6.10 4.28 -21.37
CA ARG A 70 -5.55 5.32 -20.48
C ARG A 70 -4.24 4.87 -19.84
N LEU A 71 -4.15 3.59 -19.48
CA LEU A 71 -2.92 3.02 -18.94
C LEU A 71 -1.80 3.03 -19.99
N SER A 72 -2.09 2.63 -21.23
CA SER A 72 -1.14 2.69 -22.34
C SER A 72 -0.67 4.11 -22.63
N ALA A 73 -1.58 5.10 -22.65
CA ALA A 73 -1.21 6.50 -22.82
C ALA A 73 -0.29 7.00 -21.70
N LEU A 74 -0.59 6.64 -20.44
CA LEU A 74 0.25 6.99 -19.29
C LEU A 74 1.64 6.33 -19.38
N VAL A 75 1.70 5.05 -19.74
CA VAL A 75 2.95 4.31 -19.95
C VAL A 75 3.81 4.99 -21.02
N GLN A 76 3.22 5.43 -22.13
CA GLN A 76 3.94 6.16 -23.18
C GLN A 76 4.42 7.54 -22.72
N SER A 77 3.62 8.27 -21.95
CA SER A 77 4.05 9.54 -21.35
C SER A 77 5.27 9.36 -20.43
N ILE A 78 5.27 8.30 -19.61
CA ILE A 78 6.39 8.04 -18.71
C ILE A 78 7.66 7.71 -19.49
N ARG A 79 7.55 6.89 -20.53
CA ARG A 79 8.66 6.55 -21.42
C ARG A 79 9.25 7.77 -22.12
N SER A 80 8.43 8.77 -22.47
CA SER A 80 8.90 10.03 -23.04
C SER A 80 9.44 11.02 -22.01
N GLY A 81 9.57 10.62 -20.73
CA GLY A 81 10.12 11.46 -19.66
C GLY A 81 9.11 12.42 -19.01
N SER A 82 7.80 12.23 -19.26
CA SER A 82 6.75 13.02 -18.61
C SER A 82 6.10 12.22 -17.47
N PRO A 83 6.21 12.69 -16.21
CA PRO A 83 5.64 11.98 -15.05
C PRO A 83 4.10 12.01 -14.99
N ASP A 84 3.46 12.88 -15.79
CA ASP A 84 2.00 13.06 -15.86
C ASP A 84 1.28 13.02 -14.49
N VAL A 85 0.51 11.98 -14.20
CA VAL A 85 -0.30 11.91 -12.98
C VAL A 85 0.56 11.79 -11.72
N PHE A 86 1.77 11.22 -11.85
CA PHE A 86 2.69 10.98 -10.75
C PHE A 86 3.22 12.29 -10.13
N SER A 87 3.26 13.39 -10.88
CA SER A 87 3.68 14.70 -10.33
C SER A 87 2.53 15.52 -9.73
N LYS A 88 1.27 15.14 -9.97
CA LYS A 88 0.10 15.98 -9.70
C LYS A 88 -0.65 15.61 -8.42
N ARG A 89 -0.68 14.32 -8.07
CA ARG A 89 -1.50 13.78 -6.96
C ARG A 89 -1.03 12.39 -6.57
N PRO A 90 -1.33 11.89 -5.35
CA PRO A 90 -0.99 10.53 -4.98
C PRO A 90 -1.67 9.51 -5.89
N THR A 91 -0.97 8.42 -6.19
CA THR A 91 -1.46 7.32 -7.02
C THR A 91 -1.94 6.15 -6.17
N ALA A 92 -2.98 5.47 -6.64
CA ALA A 92 -3.50 4.27 -5.99
C ALA A 92 -2.54 3.09 -6.16
N HIS A 93 -2.50 2.16 -5.20
CA HIS A 93 -1.65 0.97 -5.25
C HIS A 93 -1.81 0.20 -6.57
N ALA A 94 -3.05 0.01 -7.02
CA ALA A 94 -3.34 -0.66 -8.29
C ALA A 94 -2.76 0.08 -9.51
N THR A 95 -2.65 1.42 -9.45
CA THR A 95 -2.04 2.22 -10.51
C THR A 95 -0.54 1.99 -10.54
N ASP A 96 0.13 2.00 -9.39
CA ASP A 96 1.58 1.79 -9.29
C ASP A 96 1.97 0.42 -9.86
N VAL A 97 1.27 -0.65 -9.43
CA VAL A 97 1.50 -2.01 -9.93
C VAL A 97 1.27 -2.10 -11.44
N ALA A 98 0.15 -1.54 -11.93
CA ALA A 98 -0.22 -1.63 -13.33
C ALA A 98 0.77 -0.91 -14.25
N VAL A 99 1.33 0.22 -13.79
CA VAL A 99 2.36 0.97 -14.50
C VAL A 99 3.70 0.24 -14.43
N GLY A 100 4.16 -0.14 -13.23
CA GLY A 100 5.46 -0.80 -13.03
C GLY A 100 5.59 -2.10 -13.83
N THR A 101 4.52 -2.91 -13.91
CA THR A 101 4.50 -4.17 -14.69
C THR A 101 4.62 -3.98 -16.21
N ARG A 102 4.42 -2.76 -16.72
CA ARG A 102 4.50 -2.42 -18.15
C ARG A 102 5.75 -1.61 -18.52
N MET A 103 6.56 -1.24 -17.53
CA MET A 103 7.79 -0.47 -17.77
C MET A 103 8.91 -1.36 -18.30
N ASP A 104 9.65 -0.82 -19.26
CA ASP A 104 10.96 -1.32 -19.68
C ASP A 104 12.08 -0.71 -18.80
N PRO A 105 13.34 -1.14 -18.96
CA PRO A 105 14.44 -0.59 -18.17
C PRO A 105 14.59 0.94 -18.26
N ASP A 106 14.17 1.56 -19.36
CA ASP A 106 14.27 3.01 -19.56
C ASP A 106 13.20 3.74 -18.73
N GLY A 107 11.96 3.26 -18.74
CA GLY A 107 10.91 3.75 -17.85
C GLY A 107 11.25 3.54 -16.36
N ILE A 108 11.90 2.44 -16.00
CA ILE A 108 12.40 2.24 -14.62
C ILE A 108 13.47 3.26 -14.26
N ARG A 109 14.38 3.62 -15.19
CA ARG A 109 15.36 4.69 -14.95
C ARG A 109 14.69 6.04 -14.71
N GLN A 110 13.61 6.36 -15.42
CA GLN A 110 12.83 7.58 -15.17
C GLN A 110 12.28 7.61 -13.73
N PHE A 111 11.68 6.52 -13.25
CA PHE A 111 11.20 6.46 -11.87
C PHE A 111 12.31 6.57 -10.83
N ARG A 112 13.50 5.99 -11.09
CA ARG A 112 14.65 6.15 -10.20
C ARG A 112 15.06 7.62 -10.11
N GLN A 113 15.17 8.29 -11.25
CA GLN A 113 15.51 9.72 -11.30
C GLN A 113 14.44 10.57 -10.60
N TRP A 114 13.16 10.34 -10.89
CA TRP A 114 12.09 11.10 -10.25
C TRP A 114 11.94 10.83 -8.77
N MET A 115 12.30 9.65 -8.28
CA MET A 115 12.32 9.34 -6.86
C MET A 115 13.38 10.14 -6.11
N THR A 116 14.56 10.36 -6.71
CA THR A 116 15.70 11.03 -6.06
C THR A 116 15.73 12.54 -6.33
N GLU A 117 15.41 12.95 -7.55
CA GLU A 117 15.60 14.32 -8.05
C GLU A 117 14.28 15.05 -8.36
N GLY A 118 13.14 14.35 -8.27
CA GLY A 118 11.84 14.94 -8.59
C GLY A 118 11.56 16.19 -7.76
N GLU A 119 11.05 17.25 -8.39
CA GLU A 119 10.87 18.58 -7.77
C GLU A 119 9.96 18.53 -6.53
N THR A 120 8.87 17.77 -6.60
CA THR A 120 7.86 17.68 -5.54
C THR A 120 7.99 16.39 -4.74
N ALA A 121 7.68 16.46 -3.44
CA ALA A 121 7.60 15.26 -2.61
C ALA A 121 6.55 14.26 -3.12
N THR A 122 5.47 14.74 -3.76
CA THR A 122 4.47 13.87 -4.40
C THR A 122 5.06 13.06 -5.55
N LEU A 123 5.85 13.69 -6.42
CA LEU A 123 6.53 12.97 -7.51
C LEU A 123 7.50 11.93 -6.97
N ARG A 124 8.31 12.32 -5.97
CA ARG A 124 9.28 11.42 -5.35
C ARG A 124 8.60 10.23 -4.67
N THR A 125 7.56 10.47 -3.87
CA THR A 125 6.77 9.42 -3.19
C THR A 125 6.09 8.49 -4.18
N ASN A 126 5.39 8.99 -5.20
CA ASN A 126 4.70 8.10 -6.14
C ASN A 126 5.70 7.27 -6.95
N SER A 127 6.86 7.84 -7.29
CA SER A 127 7.93 7.11 -7.99
C SER A 127 8.54 6.02 -7.10
N LEU A 128 8.75 6.33 -5.82
CA LEU A 128 9.16 5.37 -4.80
C LEU A 128 8.17 4.22 -4.71
N SER A 129 6.88 4.51 -4.61
CA SER A 129 5.84 3.50 -4.49
C SER A 129 5.78 2.56 -5.70
N VAL A 130 6.07 3.02 -6.92
CA VAL A 130 6.22 2.13 -8.09
C VAL A 130 7.43 1.22 -7.93
N LEU A 131 8.61 1.77 -7.63
CA LEU A 131 9.86 1.00 -7.52
C LEU A 131 9.84 0.00 -6.38
N ALA A 132 9.20 0.34 -5.25
CA ALA A 132 9.08 -0.51 -4.08
C ALA A 132 8.37 -1.84 -4.34
N LYS A 133 7.53 -1.90 -5.38
CA LYS A 133 6.71 -3.05 -5.79
C LYS A 133 7.38 -3.90 -6.87
N LEU A 134 8.51 -3.44 -7.41
CA LEU A 134 9.28 -4.16 -8.41
C LEU A 134 10.34 -5.04 -7.77
N PRO A 135 10.68 -6.19 -8.40
CA PRO A 135 11.79 -7.00 -7.95
C PRO A 135 13.12 -6.26 -8.17
N GLY A 136 14.16 -6.72 -7.46
CA GLY A 136 15.54 -6.27 -7.65
C GLY A 136 16.13 -5.62 -6.40
N ARG A 137 17.36 -6.03 -6.07
CA ARG A 137 18.09 -5.54 -4.89
C ARG A 137 18.36 -4.03 -4.99
N ASP A 138 18.79 -3.56 -6.15
CA ASP A 138 19.09 -2.14 -6.38
C ASP A 138 17.86 -1.24 -6.14
N ASN A 139 16.67 -1.70 -6.54
CA ASN A 139 15.43 -0.96 -6.29
C ASN A 139 15.15 -0.91 -4.79
N ALA A 140 15.32 -2.04 -4.08
CA ALA A 140 15.07 -2.11 -2.65
C ALA A 140 16.04 -1.22 -1.86
N GLU A 141 17.35 -1.28 -2.17
CA GLU A 141 18.37 -0.45 -1.51
C GLU A 141 18.12 1.04 -1.74
N LEU A 142 17.78 1.44 -2.96
CA LEU A 142 17.49 2.84 -3.26
C LEU A 142 16.20 3.34 -2.58
N VAL A 143 15.15 2.51 -2.52
CA VAL A 143 13.92 2.84 -1.78
C VAL A 143 14.21 3.07 -0.30
N VAL A 144 15.01 2.17 0.32
CA VAL A 144 15.42 2.32 1.72
C VAL A 144 16.23 3.60 1.92
N GLN A 145 17.20 3.87 1.05
CA GLN A 145 18.00 5.09 1.12
C GLN A 145 17.13 6.35 1.13
N VAL A 146 16.18 6.46 0.19
CA VAL A 146 15.30 7.63 0.09
C VAL A 146 14.40 7.77 1.34
N LEU A 147 13.92 6.67 1.91
CA LEU A 147 13.12 6.69 3.15
C LEU A 147 13.95 7.13 4.38
N GLU A 148 15.24 6.83 4.40
CA GLU A 148 16.15 7.29 5.47
C GLU A 148 16.50 8.79 5.29
N GLU A 149 16.74 9.23 4.06
CA GLU A 149 17.34 10.54 3.75
C GLU A 149 16.32 11.67 3.46
N ASP A 150 15.16 11.37 2.84
CA ASP A 150 14.13 12.39 2.54
C ASP A 150 12.99 12.35 3.57
N PRO A 151 12.98 13.26 4.57
CA PRO A 151 11.94 13.27 5.60
C PRO A 151 10.55 13.58 5.06
N LYS A 152 10.42 14.30 3.93
CA LYS A 152 9.11 14.61 3.34
C LYS A 152 8.54 13.36 2.67
N VAL A 153 9.36 12.61 1.94
CA VAL A 153 8.94 11.34 1.33
C VAL A 153 8.61 10.32 2.41
N ARG A 154 9.49 10.14 3.41
CA ARG A 154 9.23 9.28 4.58
C ARG A 154 7.88 9.57 5.23
N ARG A 155 7.59 10.85 5.50
CA ARG A 155 6.33 11.27 6.11
C ARG A 155 5.11 10.87 5.27
N LEU A 156 5.18 11.06 3.94
CA LEU A 156 4.07 10.71 3.03
C LEU A 156 3.88 9.19 2.91
N CYS A 157 4.96 8.40 2.87
CA CYS A 157 4.91 6.94 2.87
C CYS A 157 4.31 6.40 4.18
N LEU A 158 4.76 6.91 5.33
CA LEU A 158 4.18 6.54 6.64
C LEU A 158 2.69 6.88 6.72
N ALA A 159 2.29 8.08 6.30
CA ALA A 159 0.88 8.47 6.28
C ALA A 159 0.04 7.57 5.35
N SER A 160 0.59 7.20 4.19
CA SER A 160 -0.06 6.26 3.27
C SER A 160 -0.28 4.90 3.93
N ASP A 161 0.72 4.33 4.58
CA ASP A 161 0.58 3.05 5.27
C ASP A 161 -0.34 3.12 6.49
N ILE A 162 -0.24 4.15 7.32
CA ILE A 162 -1.14 4.36 8.46
C ILE A 162 -2.60 4.42 7.97
N SER A 163 -2.87 5.25 6.96
CA SER A 163 -4.20 5.40 6.36
C SER A 163 -4.69 4.07 5.78
N ARG A 164 -3.87 3.38 5.00
CA ARG A 164 -4.19 2.09 4.38
C ARG A 164 -4.52 1.02 5.42
N LEU A 165 -3.68 0.88 6.44
CA LEU A 165 -3.75 -0.21 7.41
C LEU A 165 -4.85 -0.04 8.45
N THR A 166 -5.18 1.20 8.81
CA THR A 166 -6.10 1.49 9.93
C THR A 166 -7.37 2.22 9.48
N GLN A 167 -7.38 2.75 8.26
CA GLN A 167 -8.49 3.48 7.65
C GLN A 167 -8.88 4.77 8.38
N VAL A 168 -7.93 5.37 9.12
CA VAL A 168 -8.08 6.75 9.59
C VAL A 168 -8.08 7.72 8.41
N ASP A 169 -8.70 8.88 8.58
CA ASP A 169 -8.70 9.93 7.56
C ASP A 169 -7.29 10.44 7.28
N TRP A 170 -7.07 11.00 6.09
CA TRP A 170 -5.74 11.41 5.64
C TRP A 170 -5.09 12.46 6.55
N LYS A 171 -5.87 13.39 7.11
CA LYS A 171 -5.34 14.42 8.02
C LYS A 171 -4.86 13.79 9.32
N THR A 172 -5.62 12.84 9.86
CA THR A 172 -5.18 12.04 11.02
C THR A 172 -3.94 11.22 10.68
N ALA A 173 -3.89 10.56 9.53
CA ALA A 173 -2.72 9.77 9.12
C ALA A 173 -1.43 10.61 9.05
N LEU A 174 -1.51 11.83 8.50
CA LEU A 174 -0.38 12.77 8.46
C LEU A 174 0.11 13.16 9.86
N ARG A 175 -0.82 13.49 10.77
CA ARG A 175 -0.48 13.82 12.16
C ARG A 175 0.18 12.64 12.87
N VAL A 176 -0.31 11.42 12.65
CA VAL A 176 0.27 10.22 13.24
C VAL A 176 1.63 9.90 12.63
N ALA A 177 1.85 10.19 11.34
CA ALA A 177 3.18 10.06 10.74
C ALA A 177 4.22 10.99 11.39
N ASP A 178 3.78 12.14 11.93
CA ASP A 178 4.63 13.07 12.69
C ASP A 178 4.86 12.60 14.15
N ASP A 179 3.89 11.90 14.74
CA ASP A 179 3.95 11.35 16.10
C ASP A 179 3.20 10.01 16.18
N LEU A 180 3.92 8.90 15.96
CA LEU A 180 3.33 7.56 15.86
C LEU A 180 2.53 7.12 17.10
N PRO A 181 3.03 7.35 18.34
CA PRO A 181 2.24 7.16 19.57
C PRO A 181 0.88 7.88 19.61
N SER A 182 0.69 8.97 18.87
CA SER A 182 -0.58 9.72 18.84
C SER A 182 -1.72 9.01 18.09
N HIS A 183 -1.45 7.85 17.46
CA HIS A 183 -2.48 7.09 16.77
C HIS A 183 -3.66 6.78 17.72
N PRO A 184 -4.94 6.92 17.28
CA PRO A 184 -6.10 6.64 18.14
C PRO A 184 -6.16 5.21 18.70
N ASP A 185 -5.49 4.28 18.02
CA ASP A 185 -5.37 2.88 18.44
C ASP A 185 -3.95 2.35 18.12
N PRO A 186 -2.94 2.65 18.95
CA PRO A 186 -1.55 2.36 18.65
C PRO A 186 -1.26 0.85 18.63
N ARG A 187 -2.01 0.06 19.40
CA ARG A 187 -1.92 -1.41 19.41
C ARG A 187 -2.41 -2.01 18.09
N LYS A 188 -3.52 -1.52 17.54
CA LYS A 188 -3.98 -1.93 16.20
C LYS A 188 -2.98 -1.56 15.12
N LEU A 189 -2.43 -0.35 15.16
CA LEU A 189 -1.41 0.09 14.20
C LEU A 189 -0.18 -0.82 14.25
N ALA A 190 0.37 -1.09 15.44
CA ALA A 190 1.52 -1.99 15.60
C ALA A 190 1.23 -3.40 15.10
N ARG A 191 0.06 -3.97 15.41
CA ARG A 191 -0.34 -5.30 14.92
C ARG A 191 -0.42 -5.35 13.39
N LYS A 192 -0.90 -4.29 12.73
CA LYS A 192 -0.97 -4.23 11.26
C LYS A 192 0.44 -3.99 10.68
N ALA A 193 1.24 -3.11 11.26
CA ALA A 193 2.63 -2.85 10.88
C ALA A 193 3.51 -4.11 10.96
N ALA A 194 3.30 -4.98 11.96
CA ALA A 194 3.98 -6.27 12.07
C ALA A 194 3.78 -7.18 10.84
N LYS A 195 2.58 -7.14 10.23
CA LYS A 195 2.32 -7.91 9.01
C LYS A 195 3.03 -7.30 7.79
N GLU A 196 3.09 -5.98 7.71
CA GLU A 196 3.74 -5.29 6.59
C GLU A 196 5.27 -5.39 6.66
N ALA A 197 5.84 -5.38 7.87
CA ALA A 197 7.28 -5.50 8.10
C ALA A 197 7.91 -6.78 7.50
N VAL A 198 7.08 -7.80 7.23
CA VAL A 198 7.50 -9.09 6.66
C VAL A 198 6.94 -9.36 5.26
N ASP A 199 6.31 -8.37 4.60
CA ASP A 199 5.74 -8.53 3.25
C ASP A 199 6.84 -8.54 2.17
N PRO A 200 7.18 -9.68 1.54
CA PRO A 200 8.32 -9.74 0.62
C PRO A 200 8.10 -8.97 -0.70
N LYS A 201 6.88 -8.52 -0.97
CA LYS A 201 6.49 -7.94 -2.27
C LYS A 201 6.58 -6.42 -2.33
N ASP A 202 6.74 -5.76 -1.19
CA ASP A 202 6.70 -4.30 -1.11
C ASP A 202 7.78 -3.80 -0.13
N THR A 203 8.83 -3.17 -0.68
CA THR A 203 9.94 -2.66 0.13
C THR A 203 9.54 -1.45 0.97
N GLU A 204 8.69 -0.57 0.45
CA GLU A 204 8.16 0.59 1.17
C GLU A 204 7.38 0.13 2.40
N SER A 205 6.42 -0.78 2.19
CA SER A 205 5.58 -1.30 3.27
C SER A 205 6.39 -2.02 4.35
N ARG A 206 7.44 -2.76 3.97
CA ARG A 206 8.35 -3.40 4.94
C ARG A 206 9.12 -2.40 5.77
N TRP A 207 9.68 -1.38 5.12
CA TRP A 207 10.45 -0.34 5.80
C TRP A 207 9.53 0.46 6.74
N CYS A 208 8.38 0.93 6.24
CA CYS A 208 7.39 1.65 7.04
C CYS A 208 6.87 0.81 8.21
N GLY A 209 6.56 -0.47 7.97
CA GLY A 209 6.16 -1.42 9.01
C GLY A 209 7.20 -1.52 10.13
N SER A 210 8.46 -1.71 9.76
CA SER A 210 9.59 -1.80 10.71
C SER A 210 9.80 -0.48 11.46
N TYR A 211 9.73 0.65 10.76
CA TYR A 211 9.84 1.99 11.35
C TYR A 211 8.73 2.23 12.37
N MET A 212 7.47 1.91 12.02
CA MET A 212 6.33 2.07 12.91
C MET A 212 6.47 1.23 14.18
N LEU A 213 6.87 -0.05 14.06
CA LEU A 213 7.07 -0.93 15.21
C LEU A 213 8.11 -0.39 16.18
N ARG A 214 9.26 0.09 15.66
CA ARG A 214 10.33 0.67 16.47
C ARG A 214 9.83 1.84 17.32
N HIS A 215 9.00 2.72 16.76
CA HIS A 215 8.51 3.93 17.44
C HIS A 215 7.25 3.71 18.27
N LEU A 216 6.48 2.64 18.01
CA LEU A 216 5.31 2.26 18.80
C LEU A 216 5.66 1.39 20.02
N ALA A 217 6.87 0.81 20.06
CA ALA A 217 7.32 -0.05 21.16
C ALA A 217 7.07 0.54 22.57
N PRO A 218 7.29 1.85 22.85
CA PRO A 218 7.07 2.43 24.18
C PRO A 218 5.61 2.42 24.66
N VAL A 219 4.64 2.40 23.74
CA VAL A 219 3.20 2.48 24.06
C VAL A 219 2.47 1.15 23.89
N VAL A 220 3.07 0.18 23.19
CA VAL A 220 2.49 -1.15 22.98
C VAL A 220 3.00 -2.17 24.00
N GLY A 221 4.22 -1.99 24.54
CA GLY A 221 4.80 -2.86 25.57
C GLY A 221 4.27 -2.64 27.00
N ARG A 222 3.31 -1.73 27.19
CA ARG A 222 2.59 -1.48 28.45
C ARG A 222 1.21 -2.11 28.39
#